data_AF-A0A7C3D532-F1
#
_entry.id   AF-A0A7C3D532-F1
#
_cell.length_a   1.000
_cell.length_b   1.000
_cell.length_c   1.000
_cell.angle_alpha   90.00
_cell.angle_beta   90.00
_cell.angle_gamma   90.00
#
_symmetry.space_group_name_H-M   'P 1'
#
loop_
_entity.id
_entity.type
_entity.pdbx_description
1 polymer ?
#
loop_
_entity_poly.entity_id
_entity_poly.type
_entity_poly.pdbx_seq_one_letter_code
_entity_poly.pdbx_strand_id
1 'polypeptide(L)' 'MRIFKTKAFNKWAKGLLLDDSLLVASHEIAAGNFDASLGQKVYKKRIAVAGRA' A
#
# COMPACT_ATOMS: atom_id res chain seq x y z
N MET A 1 -8.84 -7.46 8.67
CA MET A 1 -8.14 -8.09 7.54
C MET A 1 -6.71 -8.40 7.95
N ARG A 2 -6.20 -9.61 7.69
CA ARG A 2 -4.77 -9.91 7.94
C ARG A 2 -3.97 -9.43 6.73
N ILE A 3 -3.03 -8.52 6.95
CA ILE A 3 -2.20 -7.92 5.90
C ILE A 3 -0.78 -8.46 6.08
N PHE A 4 -0.17 -8.87 4.98
CA PHE A 4 1.19 -9.40 4.98
C PHE A 4 2.07 -8.55 4.06
N LYS A 5 3.27 -8.24 4.53
CA LYS A 5 4.31 -7.60 3.73
C LYS A 5 5.32 -8.64 3.28
N THR A 6 5.78 -8.56 2.04
CA THR A 6 6.93 -9.35 1.61
C THR A 6 8.22 -8.78 2.24
N LYS A 7 9.23 -9.63 2.43
CA LYS A 7 10.52 -9.19 3.01
C LYS A 7 11.18 -8.07 2.18
N ALA A 8 11.15 -8.20 0.86
CA ALA A 8 11.70 -7.20 -0.06
C ALA A 8 10.96 -5.86 0.05
N PHE A 9 9.62 -5.90 0.07
CA PHE A 9 8.81 -4.70 0.24
C PHE A 9 9.06 -4.04 1.59
N ASN A 10 9.11 -4.82 2.68
CA ASN A 10 9.35 -4.29 4.01
C ASN A 10 10.72 -3.60 4.13
N LYS A 11 11.76 -4.15 3.49
CA LYS A 11 13.08 -3.51 3.42
C LYS A 11 13.04 -2.19 2.66
N TRP A 12 12.34 -2.14 1.54
CA TRP A 12 12.20 -0.93 0.72
C TRP A 12 11.37 0.17 1.40
N ALA A 13 10.26 -0.20 2.03
CA ALA A 13 9.33 0.73 2.66
C ALA A 13 9.84 1.34 3.99
N LYS A 14 10.92 0.77 4.56
CA LYS A 14 11.46 1.17 5.87
C LYS A 14 11.84 2.65 5.87
N GLY A 15 11.18 3.45 6.71
CA GLY A 15 11.40 4.89 6.84
C GLY A 15 10.77 5.74 5.74
N LEU A 16 10.06 5.14 4.78
CA LEU A 16 9.31 5.83 3.72
C LEU A 16 7.79 5.79 3.95
N LEU A 17 7.29 4.66 4.47
CA LEU A 17 5.87 4.43 4.67
C LEU A 17 5.61 3.98 6.12
N LEU A 18 4.56 4.53 6.70
CA LEU A 18 4.03 4.10 7.99
C LEU A 18 3.09 2.90 7.79
N ASP A 19 3.06 2.02 8.79
CA ASP A 19 2.23 0.82 8.77
C ASP A 19 0.74 1.17 8.72
N ASP A 20 0.33 2.24 9.39
CA ASP A 20 -1.04 2.75 9.37
C ASP A 20 -1.47 3.19 7.96
N SER A 21 -0.58 3.85 7.21
CA SER A 21 -0.89 4.26 5.83
C SER A 21 -1.10 3.05 4.91
N LEU A 22 -0.33 1.97 5.12
CA LEU A 22 -0.49 0.72 4.38
C LEU A 22 -1.77 -0.02 4.77
N LEU A 23 -2.16 0.05 6.05
CA LEU A 23 -3.41 -0.52 6.55
C LEU A 23 -4.61 0.16 5.85
N VAL A 24 -4.64 1.49 5.86
CA VAL A 24 -5.68 2.28 5.20
C VAL A 24 -5.73 1.98 3.70
N ALA A 25 -4.59 2.03 3.02
CA ALA A 25 -4.52 1.72 1.59
C ALA A 25 -5.02 0.30 1.26
N SER A 26 -4.74 -0.67 2.13
CA SER A 26 -5.24 -2.05 1.94
C SER A 26 -6.75 -2.12 2.06
N HIS A 27 -7.35 -1.40 3.02
CA HIS A 27 -8.81 -1.31 3.16
C HIS A 27 -9.46 -0.63 1.95
N GLU A 28 -8.85 0.43 1.43
CA GLU A 28 -9.32 1.11 0.22
C GLU A 28 -9.28 0.20 -1.00
N ILE A 29 -8.18 -0.54 -1.21
CA ILE A 29 -8.08 -1.51 -2.30
C ILE A 29 -9.16 -2.59 -2.15
N ALA A 30 -9.39 -3.10 -0.94
CA ALA A 30 -10.44 -4.09 -0.67
C ALA A 30 -11.86 -3.55 -0.95
N ALA A 31 -12.08 -2.25 -0.77
CA ALA A 31 -13.33 -1.56 -1.11
C ALA A 31 -13.43 -1.17 -2.60
N GLY A 32 -12.44 -1.49 -3.43
CA GLY A 32 -12.41 -1.15 -4.86
C GLY A 32 -11.84 0.24 -5.17
N ASN A 33 -11.32 0.95 -4.18
CA ASN A 33 -10.69 2.26 -4.36
C ASN A 33 -9.19 2.11 -4.65
N PHE A 34 -8.86 1.77 -5.90
CA PHE A 34 -7.49 1.63 -6.40
C PHE A 34 -7.29 2.44 -7.69
N ASP A 35 -6.05 2.81 -8.00
CA ASP A 35 -5.74 3.59 -9.20
C ASP A 35 -5.82 2.75 -10.48
N ALA A 36 -5.38 1.50 -10.42
CA ALA A 36 -5.42 0.58 -11.57
C ALA A 36 -5.41 -0.88 -11.13
N SER A 37 -6.08 -1.74 -11.90
CA SER A 37 -5.85 -3.18 -11.88
C SER A 37 -4.78 -3.53 -12.91
N LEU A 38 -3.73 -4.24 -12.48
CA LEU A 38 -2.64 -4.70 -13.35
C LEU A 38 -2.86 -6.14 -13.84
N GLY A 39 -4.07 -6.69 -13.64
CA GLY A 39 -4.40 -8.08 -13.92
C GLY A 39 -3.91 -9.03 -12.83
N GLN A 40 -4.29 -10.31 -12.92
CA GLN A 40 -3.83 -11.38 -12.01
C GLN A 40 -4.00 -11.06 -10.50
N LYS A 41 -5.06 -10.33 -10.13
CA LYS A 41 -5.33 -9.86 -8.76
C LYS A 41 -4.25 -8.91 -8.20
N VAL A 42 -3.53 -8.21 -9.06
CA VAL A 42 -2.57 -7.16 -8.70
C VAL A 42 -3.22 -5.80 -8.89
N TYR A 43 -3.15 -4.97 -7.84
CA TYR A 43 -3.73 -3.63 -7.82
C TYR A 43 -2.67 -2.59 -7.47
N LYS A 44 -2.74 -1.44 -8.14
CA LYS A 44 -1.88 -0.29 -7.88
C LYS A 44 -2.64 0.75 -7.08
N LYS A 45 -2.02 1.26 -6.01
CA LYS A 45 -2.53 2.35 -5.20
C LYS A 45 -1.44 3.38 -4.94
N ARG A 46 -1.77 4.66 -5.10
CA ARG A 46 -0.94 5.78 -4.67
C ARG A 46 -1.30 6.17 -3.24
N ILE A 47 -0.28 6.35 -2.42
CA ILE A 47 -0.40 6.78 -1.03
C ILE A 47 0.34 8.12 -0.92
N ALA A 48 -0.35 9.15 -0.44
CA ALA A 48 0.29 10.41 -0.12
C ALA A 48 1.15 10.22 1.14
N VAL A 49 2.44 10.54 1.04
CA VAL A 49 3.37 10.51 2.17
C VAL A 49 3.55 11.95 2.65
N ALA A 50 3.04 12.26 3.84
CA ALA A 50 3.23 13.58 4.44
C ALA A 50 4.72 13.76 4.79
N GLY A 51 5.37 14.80 4.26
CA GLY A 51 6.74 15.18 4.65
C GLY A 51 7.87 14.87 3.65
N ARG A 52 7.67 15.11 2.36
CA ARG A 52 8.74 15.66 1.49
C ARG A 52 8.23 16.95 0.87
N ALA A 53 8.24 18.01 1.67
CA ALA A 53 8.13 19.40 1.24
C ALA A 53 9.44 20.10 1.59
#